data_AF-A0A3D5M304-F1
#
_entry.id   AF-A0A3D5M304-F1
#
_cell.length_a   1.000
_cell.length_b   1.000
_cell.length_c   1.000
_cell.angle_alpha   90.00
_cell.angle_beta   90.00
_cell.angle_gamma   90.00
#
_symmetry.space_group_name_H-M   'P 1'
#
loop_
_entity.id
_entity.type
_entity.pdbx_description
1 polymer ?
#
loop_
_entity_poly.entity_id
_entity_poly.type
_entity_poly.pdbx_seq_one_letter_code
_entity_poly.pdbx_strand_id
1 'polypeptide(L)'
;MEEVDFDGDEEVDGTASANRTRFWVPLRRFDDEKGEEVQFGKVQCSIHIVPADVAEKNPQGKGRDEPNSDPFCPPPVGRIELSLNPFKMIMQLIPPKLRRQICMALCCLVCLSLCVFMGPMIFSNLITT
;
A
#
# COMPACT_ATOMS: atom_id res chain seq x y z
N MET A 1 14.05 29.42 27.49
CA MET A 1 13.41 28.12 27.79
C MET A 1 11.95 28.35 27.49
N GLU A 2 11.58 28.17 26.24
CA GLU A 2 10.26 28.48 25.71
C GLU A 2 9.45 27.20 25.84
N GLU A 3 8.39 27.24 26.64
CA GLU A 3 7.50 26.10 26.83
C GLU A 3 6.74 25.89 25.53
N VAL A 4 6.90 24.70 24.94
CA VAL A 4 6.14 24.30 23.76
C VAL A 4 4.82 23.75 24.27
N ASP A 5 3.78 24.58 24.21
CA ASP A 5 2.40 24.19 24.51
C ASP A 5 1.99 23.01 23.62
N PHE A 6 1.59 21.92 24.27
CA PHE A 6 1.21 20.68 23.64
C PHE A 6 -0.32 20.64 23.56
N ASP A 7 -0.87 21.14 22.44
CA ASP A 7 -2.30 21.07 22.14
C ASP A 7 -2.73 19.60 22.08
N GLY A 8 -3.37 19.15 23.15
CA GLY A 8 -4.12 17.90 23.18
C GLY A 8 -5.52 18.16 22.70
N ASP A 9 -5.99 17.37 21.73
CA ASP A 9 -7.39 17.04 21.47
C ASP A 9 -7.44 15.86 20.48
N GLU A 10 -7.84 14.67 20.95
CA GLU A 10 -8.94 13.83 20.41
C GLU A 10 -8.87 12.35 20.88
N GLU A 11 -9.93 12.05 21.64
CA GLU A 11 -10.66 10.83 22.04
C GLU A 11 -10.08 9.40 21.88
N VAL A 12 -10.41 8.63 22.92
CA VAL A 12 -9.84 7.35 23.36
C VAL A 12 -10.72 6.18 22.93
N ASP A 13 -10.17 5.24 22.14
CA ASP A 13 -10.74 3.90 21.95
C ASP A 13 -9.86 2.85 22.67
N GLY A 14 -10.38 2.33 23.79
CA GLY A 14 -10.24 0.95 24.28
C GLY A 14 -8.86 0.30 24.54
N THR A 15 -7.73 0.89 24.19
CA THR A 15 -6.37 0.35 24.42
C THR A 15 -5.46 1.41 25.03
N ALA A 16 -5.87 1.88 26.21
CA ALA A 16 -5.27 2.99 26.95
C ALA A 16 -3.91 2.63 27.58
N SER A 17 -2.85 2.55 26.79
CA SER A 17 -1.46 2.71 27.27
C SER A 17 -0.46 3.14 26.18
N ALA A 18 -0.68 2.79 24.90
CA ALA A 18 0.37 2.86 23.88
C ALA A 18 0.60 4.23 23.18
N ASN A 19 -0.31 5.21 23.32
CA ASN A 19 -0.28 6.42 22.48
C ASN A 19 0.26 7.71 23.14
N ARG A 20 0.71 7.67 24.40
CA ARG A 20 1.21 8.89 25.09
C ARG A 20 2.62 9.32 24.69
N THR A 21 3.24 8.57 23.79
CA THR A 21 4.68 8.67 23.52
C THR A 21 4.97 9.24 22.13
N ARG A 22 3.95 9.36 21.27
CA ARG A 22 4.09 9.77 19.88
C ARG A 22 3.66 11.21 19.71
N PHE A 23 4.53 12.04 19.14
CA PHE A 23 4.21 13.44 18.84
C PHE A 23 4.75 13.85 17.47
N TRP A 24 4.09 14.82 16.85
CA TRP A 24 4.43 15.32 15.54
C TRP A 24 5.31 16.57 15.66
N VAL A 25 6.52 16.52 15.10
CA VAL A 25 7.43 17.65 15.02
C VAL A 25 7.31 18.27 13.62
N PRO A 26 6.90 19.54 13.50
CA PRO A 26 6.84 20.20 12.22
C PRO A 26 8.24 20.46 11.66
N LEU A 27 8.47 20.08 10.40
CA LEU A 27 9.69 20.42 9.67
C LEU A 27 9.56 21.82 9.10
N ARG A 28 10.55 22.65 9.35
CA ARG A 28 10.64 24.01 8.82
C ARG A 28 11.80 24.10 7.86
N ARG A 29 11.58 24.77 6.73
CA ARG A 29 12.57 25.03 5.70
C ARG A 29 12.58 26.52 5.42
N PHE A 30 13.77 27.10 5.33
CA PHE A 30 13.91 28.46 4.85
C PHE A 30 13.76 28.49 3.33
N ASP A 31 12.88 29.34 2.82
CA ASP A 31 12.69 29.57 1.39
C ASP A 31 13.45 30.84 0.97
N ASP A 32 14.55 30.66 0.24
CA ASP A 32 15.43 31.75 -0.19
C ASP A 32 14.71 32.75 -1.14
N GLU A 33 13.63 32.33 -1.82
CA GLU A 33 12.91 33.18 -2.77
C GLU A 33 11.89 34.10 -2.09
N LYS A 34 11.31 33.66 -0.96
CA LYS A 34 10.32 34.43 -0.19
C LYS A 34 10.87 35.07 1.08
N GLY A 35 12.05 34.67 1.54
CA GLY A 35 12.66 35.16 2.78
C GLY A 35 11.89 34.75 4.04
N GLU A 36 11.06 33.71 3.96
CA GLU A 36 10.21 33.24 5.04
C GLU A 36 10.52 31.78 5.40
N GLU A 37 10.31 31.43 6.66
CA GLU A 37 10.39 30.05 7.14
C GLU A 37 9.08 29.32 6.84
N VAL A 38 9.09 28.40 5.88
CA VAL A 38 7.90 27.65 5.44
C VAL A 38 7.90 26.26 6.09
N GLN A 39 6.73 25.83 6.60
CA GLN A 39 6.55 24.47 7.10
C GLN A 39 6.48 23.48 5.92
N PHE A 40 7.41 22.52 5.86
CA PHE A 40 7.57 21.58 4.73
C PHE A 40 7.22 20.12 5.07
N GLY A 41 6.51 19.88 6.18
CA GLY A 41 6.05 18.54 6.55
C GLY A 41 6.04 18.34 8.06
N LYS A 42 5.79 17.11 8.50
CA LYS A 42 5.82 16.72 9.91
C LYS A 42 6.52 15.37 10.05
N VAL A 43 7.36 15.23 11.08
CA VAL A 43 7.99 13.97 11.46
C VAL A 43 7.33 13.47 12.73
N GLN A 44 6.95 12.20 12.78
CA GLN A 44 6.46 11.59 14.01
C GLN A 44 7.64 11.06 14.82
N CYS A 45 7.75 11.49 16.07
CA CYS A 45 8.76 11.04 17.01
C CYS A 45 8.12 10.19 18.11
N SER A 46 8.84 9.18 18.62
CA SER A 46 8.40 8.33 19.74
C SER A 46 9.52 8.00 20.72
N ILE A 47 9.28 8.18 22.02
CA ILE A 47 10.30 8.01 23.10
C ILE A 47 10.05 6.74 23.93
N HIS A 48 10.75 5.65 23.66
CA HIS A 48 10.57 4.39 24.39
C HIS A 48 11.61 4.20 25.50
N ILE A 49 11.16 3.87 26.72
CA ILE A 49 12.04 3.41 27.81
C ILE A 49 12.20 1.90 27.65
N VAL A 50 13.44 1.43 27.46
CA VAL A 50 13.78 0.02 27.26
C VAL A 50 14.84 -0.44 28.27
N PRO A 51 14.93 -1.73 28.61
CA PRO A 51 16.02 -2.27 29.44
C PRO A 51 17.40 -2.04 28.81
N ALA A 52 18.42 -1.90 29.66
CA ALA A 52 19.80 -1.66 29.22
C ALA A 52 20.28 -2.69 28.20
N ASP A 53 20.01 -3.97 28.44
CA ASP A 53 20.40 -5.08 27.56
C ASP A 53 19.84 -4.95 26.12
N VAL A 54 18.67 -4.32 25.96
CA VAL A 54 18.03 -4.12 24.65
C VAL A 54 18.58 -2.88 23.97
N ALA A 55 18.84 -1.82 24.74
CA ALA A 55 19.44 -0.58 24.25
C ALA A 55 20.86 -0.81 23.70
N GLU A 56 21.65 -1.65 24.38
CA GLU A 56 23.02 -1.98 23.95
C GLU A 56 23.04 -2.79 22.65
N LYS A 57 22.05 -3.68 22.44
CA LYS A 57 21.93 -4.49 21.22
C LYS A 57 21.47 -3.67 20.02
N ASN A 58 20.65 -2.65 20.23
CA ASN A 58 20.07 -1.81 19.16
C ASN A 58 20.44 -0.33 19.37
N PRO A 59 21.72 0.06 19.20
CA PRO A 59 22.15 1.43 19.37
C PRO A 59 21.54 2.33 18.27
N GLN A 60 20.74 3.30 18.66
CA GLN A 60 20.15 4.28 17.74
C GLN A 60 21.20 5.28 17.25
N GLY A 61 21.08 5.74 16.01
CA GLY A 61 21.98 6.75 15.42
C GLY A 61 23.29 6.21 14.83
N LYS A 62 23.61 4.92 15.04
CA LYS A 62 24.53 4.20 14.16
C LYS A 62 23.75 3.79 12.91
N GLY A 63 24.33 4.00 11.73
CA GLY A 63 23.72 3.52 10.47
C GLY A 63 23.34 2.04 10.61
N ARG A 64 22.24 1.64 9.99
CA ARG A 64 21.74 0.26 10.07
C ARG A 64 22.62 -0.65 9.23
N ASP A 65 23.22 -1.67 9.84
CA ASP A 65 23.94 -2.74 9.12
C ASP A 65 22.96 -3.71 8.45
N GLU A 66 21.84 -3.99 9.11
CA GLU A 66 20.75 -4.82 8.58
C GLU A 66 19.53 -3.95 8.24
N PRO A 67 18.88 -4.18 7.08
CA PRO A 67 17.78 -3.33 6.62
C PRO A 67 16.55 -3.35 7.53
N ASN A 68 16.48 -4.29 8.49
CA ASN A 68 15.25 -4.63 9.19
C ASN A 68 15.45 -5.00 10.68
N SER A 69 16.27 -4.25 11.42
CA SER A 69 16.53 -4.56 12.84
C SER A 69 15.35 -4.25 13.77
N ASP A 70 14.77 -3.05 13.67
CA ASP A 70 13.57 -2.61 14.42
C ASP A 70 13.20 -1.17 14.03
N PRO A 71 11.98 -0.84 13.56
CA PRO A 71 10.81 -1.69 13.38
C PRO A 71 10.89 -2.61 12.16
N PHE A 72 10.26 -3.79 12.26
CA PHE A 72 10.12 -4.73 11.17
C PHE A 72 9.26 -4.14 10.05
N CYS A 73 9.87 -3.87 8.90
CA CYS A 73 9.20 -3.50 7.67
C CYS A 73 8.87 -4.78 6.89
N PRO A 74 7.58 -5.12 6.70
CA PRO A 74 7.22 -6.22 5.82
C PRO A 74 7.68 -5.92 4.40
N PRO A 75 7.94 -6.95 3.57
CA PRO A 75 8.29 -6.73 2.18
C PRO A 75 7.19 -5.92 1.47
N PRO A 76 7.56 -5.00 0.56
CA PRO A 76 6.60 -4.15 -0.11
C PRO A 76 5.67 -4.99 -0.99
N VAL A 77 4.38 -4.91 -0.72
CA VAL A 77 3.33 -5.54 -1.51
C VAL A 77 3.06 -4.73 -2.78
N GLY A 78 2.89 -5.42 -3.91
CA GLY A 78 2.49 -4.80 -5.18
C GLY A 78 3.63 -4.26 -6.05
N ARG A 79 4.89 -4.62 -5.77
CA ARG A 79 6.01 -4.33 -6.67
C ARG A 79 5.91 -5.19 -7.94
N ILE A 80 6.22 -4.61 -9.10
CA ILE A 80 6.30 -5.34 -10.37
C ILE A 80 7.48 -6.31 -10.32
N GLU A 81 7.21 -7.59 -10.53
CA GLU A 81 8.22 -8.63 -10.71
C GLU A 81 8.41 -8.88 -12.21
N LEU A 82 9.56 -8.47 -12.74
CA LEU A 82 9.93 -8.72 -14.13
C LEU A 82 10.23 -10.22 -14.31
N SER A 83 9.26 -10.93 -14.87
CA SER A 83 9.32 -12.35 -15.17
C SER A 83 9.39 -12.57 -16.67
N LEU A 84 10.16 -13.57 -17.11
CA LEU A 84 10.19 -14.02 -18.52
C LEU A 84 8.87 -14.68 -18.95
N ASN A 85 7.93 -14.91 -18.03
CA ASN A 85 6.59 -15.40 -18.35
C ASN A 85 5.67 -14.22 -18.73
N PRO A 86 5.26 -14.10 -20.01
CA PRO A 86 4.42 -12.98 -20.47
C PRO A 86 3.06 -12.95 -19.77
N PHE A 87 2.49 -14.10 -19.39
CA PHE A 87 1.22 -14.16 -18.66
C PHE A 87 1.33 -13.57 -17.25
N LYS A 88 2.49 -13.76 -16.59
CA LYS A 88 2.73 -13.19 -15.25
C LYS A 88 2.84 -11.67 -15.31
N MET A 89 3.50 -11.14 -16.33
CA MET A 89 3.61 -9.69 -16.55
C MET A 89 2.26 -9.04 -16.87
N ILE A 90 1.47 -9.64 -17.77
CA ILE A 90 0.14 -9.11 -18.13
C ILE A 90 -0.79 -9.07 -16.90
N MET A 91 -0.75 -10.08 -16.04
CA MET A 91 -1.58 -10.12 -14.83
C MET A 91 -1.16 -9.10 -13.77
N GLN A 92 0.09 -8.64 -13.76
CA GLN A 92 0.56 -7.57 -12.87
C GLN A 92 0.22 -6.18 -13.40
N LEU A 93 0.15 -6.02 -14.73
CA LEU A 93 -0.12 -4.74 -15.37
C LEU A 93 -1.62 -4.41 -15.44
N ILE A 94 -2.48 -5.44 -15.48
CA ILE A 94 -3.93 -5.27 -15.56
C ILE A 94 -4.53 -5.10 -14.15
N PRO A 95 -5.27 -4.00 -13.89
CA PRO A 95 -5.91 -3.81 -12.61
C PRO A 95 -7.01 -4.87 -12.38
N PRO A 96 -7.28 -5.28 -11.11
CA PRO A 96 -8.19 -6.37 -10.80
C PRO A 96 -9.63 -6.14 -11.31
N LYS A 97 -10.06 -4.87 -11.40
CA LYS A 97 -11.37 -4.50 -11.97
C LYS A 97 -11.47 -4.86 -13.46
N LEU A 98 -10.43 -4.58 -14.24
CA LEU A 98 -10.39 -4.84 -15.67
C LEU A 98 -10.28 -6.33 -15.98
N ARG A 99 -9.52 -7.09 -15.17
CA ARG A 99 -9.42 -8.56 -15.31
C ARG A 99 -10.79 -9.24 -15.26
N ARG A 100 -11.68 -8.82 -14.36
CA ARG A 100 -13.04 -9.35 -14.26
C ARG A 100 -13.89 -9.01 -15.50
N GLN A 101 -13.77 -7.78 -16.00
CA GLN A 101 -14.49 -7.34 -17.19
C GLN A 101 -14.06 -8.13 -18.43
N ILE A 102 -12.75 -8.37 -18.59
CA ILE A 102 -12.20 -9.17 -19.70
C ILE A 102 -12.72 -10.62 -19.62
N CYS A 103 -12.68 -11.26 -18.45
CA CYS A 103 -13.20 -12.62 -18.28
C CYS A 103 -14.69 -12.72 -18.64
N MET A 104 -15.50 -11.76 -18.19
CA MET A 104 -16.94 -11.75 -18.50
C MET A 104 -17.21 -11.52 -19.98
N ALA A 105 -16.53 -10.57 -20.61
CA ALA A 105 -16.65 -10.31 -22.04
C ALA A 105 -16.26 -11.55 -22.87
N LEU A 106 -15.16 -12.22 -22.51
CA LEU A 106 -14.69 -13.42 -23.19
C LEU A 106 -15.67 -14.59 -23.03
N CYS A 107 -16.26 -14.75 -21.85
CA CYS A 107 -17.33 -15.73 -21.62
C CYS A 107 -18.55 -15.47 -22.52
N CYS A 108 -19.04 -14.22 -22.56
CA CYS A 108 -20.16 -13.84 -23.43
C CYS A 108 -19.87 -14.08 -24.91
N LEU A 109 -18.65 -13.74 -25.38
CA LEU A 109 -18.23 -13.99 -26.76
C LEU A 109 -18.24 -15.48 -27.12
N VAL A 110 -17.79 -16.34 -26.22
CA VAL A 110 -17.83 -17.80 -26.42
C VAL A 110 -19.27 -18.31 -26.45
N CYS A 111 -20.14 -17.84 -25.57
CA CYS A 111 -21.56 -18.21 -25.61
C CYS A 111 -22.22 -17.79 -26.94
N LEU A 112 -21.95 -16.57 -27.42
CA LEU A 112 -22.48 -16.09 -28.69
C LEU A 112 -21.95 -16.90 -29.89
N SER A 113 -20.66 -17.22 -29.91
CA SER A 113 -20.09 -18.04 -30.99
C SER A 113 -20.73 -19.43 -31.02
N LEU A 114 -20.93 -20.07 -29.86
CA LEU A 114 -21.62 -21.35 -29.76
C LEU A 114 -23.06 -21.27 -30.28
N CYS A 115 -23.81 -20.22 -29.94
CA CYS A 115 -25.17 -20.02 -30.47
C CYS A 115 -25.20 -19.90 -31.99
N VAL A 116 -24.24 -19.17 -32.59
CA VAL A 116 -24.14 -19.00 -34.05
C VAL A 116 -23.79 -20.33 -34.73
N PHE A 117 -22.89 -21.12 -34.17
CA PHE A 117 -22.53 -22.43 -34.73
C PHE A 117 -23.64 -23.48 -34.56
N MET A 118 -24.37 -23.46 -33.44
CA MET A 118 -25.44 -24.40 -33.16
C MET A 118 -26.76 -24.06 -33.89
N GLY A 119 -27.01 -22.78 -34.19
CA GLY A 119 -28.21 -22.32 -34.89
C GLY A 119 -28.54 -23.07 -36.19
N PRO A 120 -27.62 -23.14 -37.19
CA PRO A 120 -27.89 -23.86 -38.43
C PRO A 120 -28.05 -25.36 -38.23
N MET A 121 -27.36 -25.96 -37.25
CA MET A 121 -27.52 -27.38 -36.92
C MET A 121 -28.93 -27.69 -36.40
N ILE A 122 -29.46 -26.84 -35.51
CA ILE A 122 -30.81 -27.01 -34.94
C ILE A 122 -31.88 -26.75 -36.01
N PHE A 123 -31.74 -25.71 -36.82
CA PHE A 123 -32.67 -25.38 -37.90
C PHE A 123 -32.76 -26.49 -38.97
N SER A 124 -31.62 -27.10 -39.31
CA SER A 124 -31.58 -28.20 -40.28
C SER A 124 -32.34 -29.44 -39.79
N ASN A 125 -32.25 -29.75 -38.49
CA ASN A 125 -33.01 -30.85 -37.88
C ASN A 125 -34.52 -30.56 -37.81
N LEU A 126 -34.90 -29.30 -37.60
CA LEU A 126 -36.30 -28.88 -37.56
C LEU A 126 -37.00 -28.99 -38.93
N ILE A 127 -36.31 -28.66 -40.03
CA ILE A 127 -36.87 -28.80 -41.39
C ILE A 127 -36.99 -30.26 -41.82
N THR A 128 -36.10 -31.12 -41.30
CA THR A 128 -36.01 -32.53 -41.67
C THR A 128 -37.04 -33.41 -40.95
N THR A 129 -37.63 -32.93 -39.84
CA THR A 129 -38.68 -33.62 -39.06
C THR A 129 -40.06 -33.21 -39.55
#